data_AF-A0A7V3D4C0-F1
#
_entry.id   AF-A0A7V3D4C0-F1
#
_cell.length_a   1.000
_cell.length_b   1.000
_cell.length_c   1.000
_cell.angle_alpha   90.00
_cell.angle_beta   90.00
_cell.angle_gamma   90.00
#
_symmetry.space_group_name_H-M   'P 1'
#
loop_
_entity.id
_entity.type
_entity.pdbx_description
1 polymer ?
#
loop_
_entity_poly.entity_id
_entity_poly.type
_entity_poly.pdbx_seq_one_letter_code
_entity_poly.pdbx_strand_id
1 'polypeptide(L)'
;MWPLLEQSLQRHRELEQLLADPAVLADRTRYATLAREHGALSKQVRPYLEFKAVSEAITQAEHILRSESDPEMQALAQEELLSLRQLRDQLQARLEDFLLVDPGENFDSVILEIR
;
A
#
# COMPACT_ATOMS: atom_id res chain seq x y z
N MET A 1 -11.13 4.65 1.65
CA MET A 1 -10.17 4.84 2.74
C MET A 1 -8.99 5.70 2.31
N TRP A 2 -8.34 5.50 1.13
CA TRP A 2 -7.38 6.49 0.58
C TRP A 2 -7.46 6.61 -0.96
N PRO A 3 -8.24 7.56 -1.51
CA PRO A 3 -8.43 7.69 -2.96
C PRO A 3 -7.11 7.95 -3.73
N LEU A 4 -6.19 8.70 -3.13
CA LEU A 4 -4.88 9.02 -3.73
C LEU A 4 -4.01 7.77 -3.91
N LEU A 5 -3.97 6.88 -2.91
CA LEU A 5 -3.20 5.63 -3.00
C LEU A 5 -3.78 4.67 -4.04
N GLU A 6 -5.10 4.64 -4.19
CA GLU A 6 -5.76 3.83 -5.23
C GLU A 6 -5.47 4.39 -6.63
N GLN A 7 -5.46 5.71 -6.80
CA GLN A 7 -5.04 6.34 -8.06
C GLN A 7 -3.57 6.04 -8.39
N SER A 8 -2.67 6.16 -7.41
CA SER A 8 -1.25 5.81 -7.57
C SER A 8 -1.05 4.33 -7.91
N LEU A 9 -1.83 3.42 -7.30
CA LEU A 9 -1.83 1.99 -7.62
C LEU A 9 -2.30 1.72 -9.04
N GLN A 10 -3.38 2.38 -9.48
CA GLN A 10 -3.89 2.25 -10.84
C GLN A 10 -2.84 2.71 -11.86
N ARG A 11 -2.22 3.87 -11.63
CA ARG A 11 -1.15 4.38 -12.48
C ARG A 11 0.07 3.46 -12.47
N HIS A 12 0.45 2.92 -11.31
CA HIS A 12 1.55 1.97 -11.18
C HIS A 12 1.32 0.71 -12.04
N ARG A 13 0.11 0.15 -12.05
CA ARG A 13 -0.27 -0.97 -12.92
C ARG A 13 -0.28 -0.63 -14.39
N GLU A 14 -0.75 0.56 -14.77
CA GLU A 14 -0.70 1.03 -16.16
C GLU A 14 0.74 1.14 -16.65
N LEU A 15 1.64 1.70 -15.83
CA LEU A 15 3.06 1.79 -16.16
C LEU A 15 3.70 0.41 -16.29
N GLU A 16 3.33 -0.54 -15.42
CA GLU A 16 3.80 -1.92 -15.52
C GLU A 16 3.39 -2.57 -16.85
N GLN A 17 2.15 -2.35 -17.30
CA GLN A 17 1.67 -2.80 -18.62
C GLN A 17 2.43 -2.13 -19.77
N LEU A 18 2.64 -0.82 -19.69
CA LEU A 18 3.39 -0.07 -20.71
C LEU A 18 4.86 -0.51 -20.77
N LEU A 19 5.48 -0.82 -19.63
CA LEU A 19 6.85 -1.32 -19.58
C LEU A 19 7.00 -2.73 -20.17
N ALA A 20 5.91 -3.51 -20.21
CA ALA A 20 5.85 -4.81 -20.87
C ALA A 20 5.60 -4.73 -22.39
N ASP A 21 5.21 -3.55 -22.92
CA ASP A 21 4.95 -3.34 -24.35
C ASP A 21 6.27 -3.42 -25.16
N PRO A 22 6.39 -4.31 -26.17
CA PRO A 22 7.54 -4.38 -27.06
C PRO A 22 7.91 -3.04 -27.71
N ALA A 23 6.94 -2.18 -28.01
CA ALA A 23 7.18 -0.87 -28.61
C ALA A 23 7.87 0.09 -27.63
N VAL A 24 7.57 -0.01 -26.33
CA VAL A 24 8.24 0.76 -25.27
C VAL A 24 9.61 0.17 -24.97
N LEU A 25 9.74 -1.16 -24.92
CA LEU A 25 11.02 -1.85 -24.72
C LEU A 25 12.05 -1.52 -25.82
N ALA A 26 11.60 -1.31 -27.05
CA ALA A 26 12.44 -0.89 -28.17
C ALA A 26 12.91 0.57 -28.06
N ASP A 27 12.16 1.44 -27.37
CA ASP A 27 12.51 2.84 -27.15
C ASP A 27 13.12 3.06 -25.75
N ARG A 28 14.46 3.08 -25.70
CA ARG A 28 15.23 3.26 -24.47
C ARG A 28 14.87 4.53 -23.69
N THR A 29 14.52 5.61 -24.38
CA THR A 29 14.22 6.91 -23.73
C THR A 29 12.84 6.85 -23.07
N ARG A 30 11.83 6.33 -23.77
CA ARG A 30 10.48 6.13 -23.21
C ARG A 30 10.51 5.12 -22.07
N TYR A 31 11.19 3.99 -22.25
CA TYR A 31 11.36 2.99 -21.20
C TYR A 31 11.99 3.60 -19.93
N ALA A 32 13.09 4.33 -20.06
CA ALA A 32 13.76 4.94 -18.91
C ALA A 32 12.88 5.94 -18.15
N THR A 33 12.01 6.65 -18.87
CA THR A 33 11.08 7.62 -18.27
C THR A 33 9.97 6.90 -17.49
N LEU A 34 9.32 5.92 -18.12
CA LEU A 34 8.25 5.14 -17.51
C LEU A 34 8.76 4.29 -16.33
N ALA A 35 9.98 3.76 -16.44
CA ALA A 35 10.60 2.97 -15.37
C ALA A 35 10.90 3.83 -14.13
N ARG A 36 11.33 5.09 -14.31
CA ARG A 36 11.52 6.03 -13.20
C ARG A 36 10.20 6.37 -12.52
N GLU A 37 9.16 6.68 -13.30
CA GLU A 37 7.82 6.96 -12.77
C GLU A 37 7.26 5.76 -12.00
N HIS A 38 7.36 4.55 -12.57
CA HIS A 38 6.96 3.30 -11.94
C HIS A 38 7.72 3.07 -10.63
N GLY A 39 9.04 3.28 -10.63
CA GLY A 39 9.88 3.14 -9.44
C GLY A 39 9.54 4.15 -8.34
N ALA A 40 9.21 5.40 -8.71
CA ALA A 40 8.78 6.42 -7.77
C ALA A 40 7.44 6.05 -7.11
N LEU A 41 6.44 5.65 -7.91
CA LEU A 41 5.13 5.20 -7.40
C LEU A 41 5.24 3.92 -6.57
N SER A 42 6.15 3.01 -6.90
CA SER A 42 6.36 1.76 -6.16
C SER A 42 6.63 1.99 -4.67
N LYS A 43 7.26 3.11 -4.28
CA LYS A 43 7.52 3.45 -2.87
C LYS A 43 6.23 3.72 -2.08
N GLN A 44 5.20 4.27 -2.74
CA GLN A 44 3.91 4.57 -2.14
C GLN A 44 2.96 3.37 -2.23
N VAL A 45 3.02 2.67 -3.37
CA VAL A 45 2.09 1.58 -3.70
C VAL A 45 2.42 0.28 -2.97
N ARG A 46 3.70 -0.04 -2.74
CA ARG A 46 4.08 -1.30 -2.07
C ARG A 46 3.52 -1.42 -0.64
N PRO A 47 3.68 -0.44 0.26
CA PRO A 47 3.08 -0.53 1.60
C PRO A 47 1.55 -0.59 1.54
N TYR A 48 0.93 0.04 0.53
CA TYR A 48 -0.51 0.00 0.34
C TYR A 48 -1.01 -1.39 -0.10
N LEU A 49 -0.29 -2.04 -1.01
CA LEU A 49 -0.57 -3.42 -1.41
C LEU A 49 -0.40 -4.39 -0.24
N GLU A 50 0.63 -4.21 0.58
CA GLU A 50 0.84 -5.01 1.79
C GLU A 50 -0.33 -4.85 2.77
N PHE A 51 -0.77 -3.62 3.02
CA PHE A 51 -1.95 -3.36 3.84
C PHE A 51 -3.22 -4.06 3.30
N LYS A 52 -3.45 -4.02 1.98
CA LYS A 52 -4.59 -4.70 1.35
C LYS A 52 -4.49 -6.21 1.53
N ALA A 53 -3.32 -6.80 1.31
CA ALA A 53 -3.08 -8.23 1.48
C ALA A 53 -3.31 -8.69 2.93
N VAL A 54 -2.81 -7.94 3.92
CA VAL A 54 -3.06 -8.25 5.34
C VAL A 54 -4.55 -8.11 5.69
N SER A 55 -5.22 -7.09 5.15
CA SER A 55 -6.67 -6.91 5.36
C SER A 55 -7.50 -8.06 4.77
N GLU A 56 -7.11 -8.56 3.61
CA GLU A 56 -7.68 -9.77 3.00
C GLU A 56 -7.39 -11.02 3.84
N ALA A 57 -6.16 -11.18 4.34
CA ALA A 57 -5.78 -12.29 5.21
C ALA A 57 -6.59 -12.30 6.52
N ILE A 58 -6.82 -11.14 7.14
CA ILE A 58 -7.72 -10.99 8.30
C ILE A 58 -9.12 -11.50 7.96
N THR A 59 -9.67 -11.08 6.81
CA THR A 59 -11.02 -11.48 6.39
C THR A 59 -11.11 -12.99 6.17
N GLN A 60 -10.08 -13.59 5.57
CA GLN A 60 -9.99 -15.04 5.36
C GLN A 60 -9.86 -15.78 6.70
N ALA A 61 -8.99 -15.32 7.61
CA ALA A 61 -8.82 -15.89 8.94
C ALA A 61 -10.12 -15.83 9.76
N GLU A 62 -10.85 -14.70 9.71
CA GLU A 62 -12.18 -14.57 10.35
C GLU A 62 -13.23 -15.51 9.75
N HIS A 63 -13.12 -15.85 8.47
CA HIS A 63 -14.00 -16.84 7.85
C HIS A 63 -13.67 -18.25 8.32
N ILE A 64 -12.38 -18.60 8.35
CA ILE A 64 -11.89 -19.90 8.86
C ILE A 64 -12.31 -20.09 10.32
N LEU A 65 -12.13 -19.06 11.16
CA LEU A 65 -12.49 -19.10 12.57
C LEU A 65 -13.98 -19.40 12.80
N ARG A 66 -14.83 -18.94 11.88
CA ARG A 66 -16.28 -19.16 11.93
C ARG A 66 -16.69 -20.57 11.51
N SER A 67 -15.91 -21.23 10.66
CA SER A 67 -16.16 -22.59 10.20
C SER A 67 -15.41 -23.66 10.99
N GLU A 68 -14.41 -23.28 11.77
CA GLU A 68 -13.65 -24.18 12.64
C GLU A 68 -14.46 -24.53 13.90
N SER A 69 -14.41 -25.80 14.30
CA SER A 69 -15.14 -26.34 15.45
C SER A 69 -14.24 -26.90 16.54
N ASP A 70 -12.95 -27.12 16.24
CA ASP A 70 -11.95 -27.53 17.22
C ASP A 70 -11.52 -26.34 18.08
N PRO A 71 -11.72 -26.37 19.41
CA PRO A 71 -11.35 -25.27 20.31
C PRO A 71 -9.85 -24.92 20.32
N GLU A 72 -8.97 -25.90 20.12
CA GLU A 72 -7.52 -25.68 20.09
C GLU A 72 -7.12 -24.93 18.81
N MET A 73 -7.71 -25.34 17.67
CA MET A 73 -7.52 -24.66 16.38
C MET A 73 -8.13 -23.25 16.38
N GLN A 74 -9.28 -23.06 17.03
CA GLN A 74 -9.89 -21.74 17.20
C GLN A 74 -8.99 -20.80 18.02
N ALA A 75 -8.39 -21.28 19.11
CA ALA A 75 -7.47 -20.49 19.92
C ALA A 75 -6.24 -20.04 19.12
N LEU A 76 -5.63 -20.97 18.36
CA LEU A 76 -4.50 -20.67 17.48
C LEU A 76 -4.85 -19.62 16.42
N ALA A 77 -6.00 -19.78 15.75
CA ALA A 77 -6.44 -18.84 14.73
C ALA A 77 -6.83 -17.46 15.30
N GLN A 78 -7.28 -17.39 16.56
CA GLN A 78 -7.50 -16.10 17.24
C GLN A 78 -6.18 -15.36 17.50
N GLU A 79 -5.13 -16.05 17.94
CA GLU A 79 -3.80 -15.46 18.13
C GLU A 79 -3.20 -14.94 16.81
N GLU A 80 -3.35 -15.71 15.73
CA GLU A 80 -2.95 -15.29 14.39
C GLU A 80 -3.72 -14.05 13.94
N LEU A 81 -5.05 -14.03 14.14
CA LEU A 81 -5.90 -12.90 13.80
C LEU A 81 -5.50 -11.63 14.57
N LEU A 82 -5.15 -11.75 15.85
CA LEU A 82 -4.64 -10.62 16.65
C LEU A 82 -3.32 -10.08 16.06
N SER A 83 -2.40 -10.97 15.70
CA SER A 83 -1.12 -10.59 15.08
C SER A 83 -1.32 -9.89 13.73
N LEU A 84 -2.22 -10.41 12.89
CA LEU A 84 -2.57 -9.80 11.60
C LEU A 84 -3.21 -8.41 11.78
N ARG A 85 -4.10 -8.25 12.77
CA ARG A 85 -4.72 -6.95 13.08
C ARG A 85 -3.68 -5.92 13.54
N GLN A 86 -2.75 -6.32 14.41
CA GLN A 86 -1.65 -5.45 14.82
C GLN A 86 -0.78 -5.02 13.63
N LEU A 87 -0.44 -5.94 12.74
CA LEU A 87 0.30 -5.63 11.51
C LEU A 87 -0.47 -4.68 10.60
N ARG A 88 -1.77 -4.90 10.41
CA ARG A 88 -2.65 -4.02 9.63
C ARG A 88 -2.69 -2.61 10.22
N ASP A 89 -2.78 -2.48 11.54
CA ASP A 89 -2.80 -1.18 12.22
C ASP A 89 -1.45 -0.44 12.07
N GLN A 90 -0.33 -1.15 12.18
CA GLN A 90 1.01 -0.59 11.94
C GLN A 90 1.20 -0.12 10.50
N LEU A 91 0.74 -0.91 9.52
CA LEU A 91 0.79 -0.56 8.11
C LEU A 91 -0.11 0.65 7.80
N GLN A 92 -1.29 0.70 8.41
CA GLN A 92 -2.19 1.85 8.31
C GLN A 92 -1.53 3.12 8.84
N ALA A 93 -0.99 3.12 10.05
CA ALA A 93 -0.32 4.28 10.62
C ALA A 93 0.84 4.75 9.73
N ARG A 94 1.65 3.82 9.21
CA ARG A 94 2.75 4.14 8.29
C ARG A 94 2.26 4.76 6.98
N LEU A 95 1.13 4.30 6.45
CA LEU A 95 0.52 4.88 5.25
C LEU A 95 -0.05 6.27 5.51
N GLU A 96 -0.68 6.48 6.67
CA GLU A 96 -1.18 7.79 7.09
C GLU A 96 -0.03 8.79 7.26
N ASP A 97 1.05 8.42 7.95
CA ASP A 97 2.27 9.23 8.06
C ASP A 97 2.83 9.59 6.69
N PHE A 98 2.89 8.62 5.79
CA PHE A 98 3.42 8.84 4.44
C PHE A 98 2.56 9.84 3.62
N LEU A 99 1.25 9.88 3.85
CA LEU A 99 0.33 10.82 3.21
C LEU A 99 0.37 12.22 3.84
N LEU A 100 0.73 12.32 5.12
CA LEU A 100 0.89 13.60 5.81
C LEU A 100 2.19 14.32 5.41
N VAL A 101 3.24 13.58 5.03
CA VAL A 101 4.55 14.13 4.64
C VAL A 101 4.59 14.47 3.15
N ASP A 102 3.56 15.15 2.62
CA ASP A 102 3.43 15.46 1.19
C ASP A 102 4.77 15.94 0.57
N PRO A 103 5.35 15.26 -0.44
CA PRO A 103 6.56 15.74 -1.12
C PRO A 103 6.34 17.05 -1.92
N GLY A 104 5.10 17.53 -2.04
CA GLY A 104 4.74 18.83 -2.60
C GLY A 104 4.71 19.99 -1.59
N GLU A 105 4.70 19.70 -0.28
CA GLU A 105 4.73 20.74 0.75
C GLU A 105 6.18 21.10 1.10
N ASN A 106 6.67 22.19 0.49
CA ASN A 106 7.79 22.93 1.04
C ASN A 106 7.39 23.49 2.42
N PHE A 107 7.82 22.84 3.49
CA PHE A 107 7.72 23.37 4.86
C PHE A 107 8.64 24.59 5.12
N ASP A 108 9.22 25.20 4.08
CA ASP A 108 10.21 26.28 4.18
C ASP A 108 9.65 27.65 4.58
N SER A 109 8.35 27.79 4.87
CA SER A 109 7.84 29.04 5.45
C SER A 109 6.49 28.88 6.15
N VAL A 110 6.53 28.39 7.39
CA VAL A 110 5.44 28.65 8.35
C VAL A 110 5.77 29.95 9.08
N ILE A 111 5.11 31.05 8.70
CA ILE A 111 5.10 32.28 9.49
C ILE A 111 3.89 32.20 10.43
N LEU A 112 4.17 31.96 11.71
CA LEU A 112 3.17 31.95 12.76
C LEU A 112 3.12 33.36 13.39
N GLU A 113 2.20 34.20 12.95
CA GLU A 113 1.91 35.46 13.65
C GLU A 113 0.98 35.17 14.83
N ILE A 114 1.51 35.29 16.05
CA ILE A 114 0.71 35.34 17.27
C ILE A 114 0.38 36.83 17.51
N ARG A 115 -0.91 37.16 17.62
CA ARG A 115 -1.40 38.47 18.05
C ARG A 115 -1.74 38.47 19.53
#